data_AF-A0A1H0JVR0-F1
#
_entry.id   AF-A0A1H0JVR0-F1
#
_cell.length_a   1.000
_cell.length_b   1.000
_cell.length_c   1.000
_cell.angle_alpha   90.00
_cell.angle_beta   90.00
_cell.angle_gamma   90.00
#
_symmetry.space_group_name_H-M   'P 1'
#
loop_
_entity.id
_entity.type
_entity.pdbx_description
1 polymer ?
#
loop_
_entity_poly.entity_id
_entity_poly.type
_entity_poly.pdbx_seq_one_letter_code
_entity_poly.pdbx_strand_id
1 'polypeptide(L)'
;MIMFSRKPKWVAVLAGAALLVALPVVPGTASAAAPAGPSQAAATARPAGSFVPLASTRILDTRTGNGARGPIAAGGSFAVLVLGRGGVPSSGVSAVMVNITVANPTVGAGLTAYADGTSLPGTTNVSFAAGQTVANLAMVPVGTNGQVRIHISGRAGAVQVLLDVSGYYTAGAPTAAGTFKAMVPTRLADTRVGTGVARAKVASSSSLNVRIGGAAGLPQAVAAVAVDVTTIPSSVSGFITVFPTGSARPNTPAVNFRAGRSTTSLVVVPLWSDGRISLFNGSTGAQDMVVDLVGYYLNTYSGQIGTLQTIGQQRVVDMPASGATLAAQGTLTVPLAGRYGIPNAGVSAVAVNVTVVDPAHSGDIRAISGSAVPSTSNINFGAHVTTSNLIVLPLVNGAVRLFNDVGAGVHLQVSIVGVFWDGSGAARCNAVPTDPNGTAVTRWNPLVQCILAVLAQSQGSTTVNDVDTVIQYESSGDPNAINRWDLNWQAGHPSEGLIQVIQPTFDTWHSPLLPNNLLNPAANLYAGLNYAIHTYGSIHNIPGLVSLRSGGPYKGYIAKS
;
A
#
# COMPACT_ATOMS: atom_id res chain seq x y z
N MET A 1 -48.56 -77.59 -3.11
CA MET A 1 -48.16 -77.51 -4.53
C MET A 1 -46.63 -77.55 -4.59
N ILE A 2 -46.12 -78.77 -4.82
CA ILE A 2 -44.91 -79.16 -5.60
C ILE A 2 -43.60 -78.43 -5.20
N MET A 3 -42.73 -78.98 -4.35
CA MET A 3 -41.81 -80.14 -4.49
C MET A 3 -40.43 -79.80 -5.08
N PHE A 4 -39.40 -80.01 -4.24
CA PHE A 4 -38.07 -80.63 -4.47
C PHE A 4 -37.11 -79.98 -5.50
N SER A 5 -35.79 -79.99 -5.35
CA SER A 5 -34.93 -81.12 -5.02
C SER A 5 -33.49 -80.66 -4.72
N ARG A 6 -32.88 -81.26 -3.71
CA ARG A 6 -31.43 -81.26 -3.44
C ARG A 6 -30.73 -82.33 -4.27
N LYS A 7 -29.44 -82.10 -4.61
CA LYS A 7 -28.24 -82.98 -4.50
C LYS A 7 -27.26 -82.70 -5.67
N PRO A 8 -25.99 -83.18 -5.66
CA PRO A 8 -25.03 -83.41 -4.57
C PRO A 8 -23.61 -82.82 -4.88
N LYS A 9 -22.69 -82.95 -3.92
CA LYS A 9 -21.26 -82.60 -4.03
C LYS A 9 -20.50 -83.60 -4.91
N TRP A 10 -19.60 -83.09 -5.76
CA TRP A 10 -18.48 -83.83 -6.37
C TRP A 10 -17.18 -83.04 -6.14
N VAL A 11 -16.13 -83.76 -5.74
CA VAL A 11 -14.75 -83.27 -5.65
C VAL A 11 -14.11 -83.41 -7.02
N ALA A 12 -13.48 -82.34 -7.53
CA ALA A 12 -12.56 -82.41 -8.66
C ALA A 12 -11.32 -81.56 -8.36
N VAL A 13 -10.18 -82.23 -8.29
CA VAL A 13 -8.84 -81.67 -8.30
C VAL A 13 -8.57 -81.10 -9.69
N LEU A 14 -8.09 -79.86 -9.80
CA LEU A 14 -7.55 -79.33 -11.05
C LEU A 14 -6.29 -78.49 -10.81
N ALA A 15 -5.29 -78.86 -11.61
CA ALA A 15 -3.91 -78.40 -11.64
C ALA A 15 -3.78 -76.90 -11.93
N GLY A 16 -2.67 -76.34 -11.44
CA GLY A 16 -2.28 -74.96 -11.70
C GLY A 16 -1.98 -74.69 -13.16
N ALA A 17 -2.48 -73.56 -13.64
CA ALA A 17 -1.93 -72.83 -14.77
C ALA A 17 -1.94 -71.35 -14.36
N ALA A 18 -0.75 -70.80 -14.10
CA ALA A 18 -0.57 -69.37 -13.88
C ALA A 18 -0.80 -68.66 -15.22
N LEU A 19 -1.98 -68.06 -15.39
CA LEU A 19 -2.29 -67.20 -16.52
C LEU A 19 -1.67 -65.82 -16.24
N LEU A 20 -0.54 -65.54 -16.87
CA LEU A 20 0.00 -64.17 -16.97
C LEU A 20 -0.99 -63.34 -17.79
N VAL A 21 -1.84 -62.59 -17.11
CA VAL A 21 -2.63 -61.52 -17.74
C VAL A 21 -1.69 -60.35 -17.94
N ALA A 22 -1.21 -60.16 -19.17
CA ALA A 22 -0.58 -58.93 -19.59
C ALA A 22 -1.63 -57.81 -19.53
N LEU A 23 -1.55 -56.96 -18.50
CA LEU A 23 -2.28 -55.70 -18.46
C LEU A 23 -1.81 -54.85 -19.65
N PRO A 24 -2.71 -54.27 -20.45
CA PRO A 24 -2.29 -53.30 -21.45
C PRO A 24 -1.66 -52.11 -20.73
N VAL A 25 -0.40 -51.82 -21.06
CA VAL A 25 0.24 -50.55 -20.73
C VAL A 25 -0.58 -49.49 -21.43
N VAL A 26 -1.44 -48.81 -20.68
CA VAL A 26 -2.06 -47.56 -21.14
C VAL A 26 -0.88 -46.59 -21.29
N PRO A 27 -0.59 -46.08 -22.51
CA PRO A 27 0.40 -45.02 -22.63
C PRO A 27 -0.10 -43.88 -21.77
N GLY A 28 0.68 -43.54 -20.73
CA GLY A 28 0.36 -42.45 -19.83
C GLY A 28 0.04 -41.23 -20.66
N THR A 29 -1.18 -40.71 -20.51
CA THR A 29 -1.51 -39.39 -21.03
C THR A 29 -0.50 -38.45 -20.42
N ALA A 30 0.45 -37.99 -21.23
CA ALA A 30 1.34 -36.92 -20.85
C ALA A 30 0.45 -35.81 -20.31
N SER A 31 0.61 -35.49 -19.02
CA SER A 31 -0.01 -34.31 -18.43
C SER A 31 0.37 -33.17 -19.35
N ALA A 32 -0.61 -32.59 -20.05
CA ALA A 32 -0.38 -31.42 -20.86
C ALA A 32 0.23 -30.38 -19.93
N ALA A 33 1.53 -30.11 -20.12
CA ALA A 33 2.23 -29.08 -19.38
C ALA A 33 1.37 -27.82 -19.49
N ALA A 34 1.06 -27.22 -18.33
CA ALA A 34 0.42 -25.91 -18.29
C ALA A 34 1.17 -24.99 -19.28
N PRO A 35 0.47 -24.17 -20.09
CA PRO A 35 1.15 -23.23 -20.96
C PRO A 35 2.11 -22.45 -20.08
N ALA A 36 3.40 -22.53 -20.42
CA ALA A 36 4.44 -21.82 -19.72
C ALA A 36 4.00 -20.36 -19.60
N GLY A 37 3.92 -19.86 -18.36
CA GLY A 37 3.87 -18.42 -18.12
C GLY A 37 5.02 -17.76 -18.90
N PRO A 38 4.92 -16.46 -19.22
CA PRO A 38 5.86 -15.79 -20.10
C PRO A 38 7.29 -16.21 -19.75
N SER A 39 7.97 -16.81 -20.73
CA SER A 39 9.41 -17.05 -20.70
C SER A 39 10.06 -15.84 -20.04
N GLN A 40 10.85 -16.05 -18.98
CA GLN A 40 11.66 -15.00 -18.37
C GLN A 40 12.65 -14.52 -19.44
N ALA A 41 12.19 -13.64 -20.32
CA ALA A 41 13.05 -12.73 -21.03
C ALA A 41 13.94 -12.09 -19.96
N ALA A 42 15.26 -12.17 -20.16
CA ALA A 42 16.25 -11.63 -19.24
C ALA A 42 15.74 -10.28 -18.72
N ALA A 43 15.45 -10.23 -17.42
CA ALA A 43 14.79 -9.08 -16.82
C ALA A 43 15.72 -7.89 -16.97
N THR A 44 15.43 -6.99 -17.92
CA THR A 44 15.92 -5.62 -17.83
C THR A 44 15.55 -5.14 -16.43
N ALA A 45 16.55 -4.76 -15.63
CA ALA A 45 16.36 -4.37 -14.24
C ALA A 45 15.23 -3.33 -14.17
N ARG A 46 14.14 -3.69 -13.51
CA ARG A 46 13.00 -2.81 -13.30
C ARG A 46 13.47 -1.65 -12.40
N PRO A 47 13.31 -0.37 -12.78
CA PRO A 47 13.57 0.76 -11.91
C PRO A 47 12.83 0.62 -10.59
N ALA A 48 13.45 1.12 -9.54
CA ALA A 48 12.89 1.17 -8.21
C ALA A 48 11.47 1.78 -8.16
N GLY A 49 10.64 1.29 -7.22
CA GLY A 49 9.24 1.68 -7.08
C GLY A 49 8.29 1.12 -8.14
N SER A 50 8.77 0.30 -9.07
CA SER A 50 7.93 -0.35 -10.09
C SER A 50 7.05 -1.43 -9.48
N PHE A 51 5.78 -1.47 -9.87
CA PHE A 51 4.91 -2.59 -9.54
C PHE A 51 5.18 -3.79 -10.44
N VAL A 52 5.23 -4.97 -9.83
CA VAL A 52 5.27 -6.27 -10.51
C VAL A 52 4.03 -7.05 -10.09
N PRO A 53 3.04 -7.21 -10.99
CA PRO A 53 1.85 -7.99 -10.67
C PRO A 53 2.18 -9.48 -10.60
N LEU A 54 1.52 -10.18 -9.69
CA LEU A 54 1.61 -11.62 -9.51
C LEU A 54 0.23 -12.26 -9.61
N ALA A 55 0.20 -13.56 -9.91
CA ALA A 55 -1.00 -14.34 -9.64
C ALA A 55 -1.25 -14.36 -8.12
N SER A 56 -2.48 -14.10 -7.69
CA SER A 56 -2.82 -14.03 -6.28
C SER A 56 -2.47 -15.35 -5.59
N THR A 57 -1.60 -15.29 -4.58
CA THR A 57 -1.08 -16.47 -3.88
C THR A 57 -1.16 -16.32 -2.38
N ARG A 58 -1.73 -17.32 -1.71
CA ARG A 58 -1.82 -17.41 -0.24
C ARG A 58 -0.45 -17.62 0.39
N ILE A 59 0.05 -16.61 1.12
CA ILE A 59 1.30 -16.72 1.89
C ILE A 59 1.07 -16.87 3.39
N LEU A 60 -0.10 -16.49 3.90
CA LEU A 60 -0.49 -16.73 5.29
C LEU A 60 -1.91 -17.26 5.37
N ASP A 61 -2.11 -18.37 6.08
CA ASP A 61 -3.41 -18.80 6.58
C ASP A 61 -3.25 -19.42 7.97
N THR A 62 -3.61 -18.64 8.99
CA THR A 62 -3.49 -19.07 10.39
C THR A 62 -4.41 -20.24 10.75
N ARG A 63 -5.44 -20.51 9.94
CA ARG A 63 -6.37 -21.65 10.16
C ARG A 63 -5.73 -22.98 9.78
N THR A 64 -4.86 -22.97 8.77
CA THR A 64 -4.25 -24.20 8.22
C THR A 64 -2.78 -24.37 8.64
N GLY A 65 -2.17 -23.33 9.21
CA GLY A 65 -0.76 -23.35 9.60
C GLY A 65 0.19 -22.91 8.49
N ASN A 66 -0.30 -22.28 7.42
CA ASN A 66 0.56 -21.73 6.38
C ASN A 66 1.17 -20.41 6.87
N GLY A 67 2.48 -20.40 7.15
CA GLY A 67 3.24 -19.23 7.63
C GLY A 67 3.11 -18.95 9.13
N ALA A 68 1.91 -19.10 9.72
CA ALA A 68 1.68 -19.10 11.16
C ALA A 68 0.50 -20.03 11.48
N ARG A 69 0.38 -20.47 12.74
CA ARG A 69 -0.66 -21.42 13.19
C ARG A 69 -1.45 -20.87 14.36
N GLY A 70 -2.78 -20.97 14.26
CA GLY A 70 -3.73 -20.66 15.32
C GLY A 70 -4.23 -19.22 15.31
N PRO A 71 -5.35 -18.93 16.00
CA PRO A 71 -5.86 -17.57 16.15
C PRO A 71 -4.82 -16.64 16.78
N ILE A 72 -4.81 -15.39 16.34
CA ILE A 72 -3.95 -14.32 16.88
C ILE A 72 -4.76 -13.54 17.91
N ALA A 73 -4.22 -13.44 19.14
CA ALA A 73 -4.87 -12.70 20.22
C ALA A 73 -4.84 -11.18 19.96
N ALA A 74 -5.89 -10.49 20.41
CA ALA A 74 -5.92 -9.03 20.44
C ALA A 74 -4.79 -8.48 21.34
N GLY A 75 -4.18 -7.38 20.91
CA GLY A 75 -2.96 -6.80 21.48
C GLY A 75 -1.67 -7.49 21.02
N GLY A 76 -1.78 -8.65 20.37
CA GLY A 76 -0.65 -9.41 19.85
C GLY A 76 -0.12 -8.89 18.52
N SER A 77 1.15 -9.20 18.26
CA SER A 77 1.79 -8.98 16.97
C SER A 77 2.53 -10.25 16.51
N PHE A 78 2.64 -10.44 15.19
CA PHE A 78 3.44 -11.52 14.62
C PHE A 78 4.07 -11.08 13.29
N ALA A 79 5.25 -11.64 13.00
CA ALA A 79 5.95 -11.42 11.75
C ALA A 79 5.54 -12.47 10.70
N VAL A 80 5.48 -12.03 9.45
CA VAL A 80 5.17 -12.87 8.28
C VAL A 80 6.30 -12.70 7.29
N LEU A 81 7.02 -13.79 6.99
CA LEU A 81 7.97 -13.80 5.89
C LEU A 81 7.23 -13.61 4.58
N VAL A 82 7.59 -12.57 3.83
CA VAL A 82 7.00 -12.24 2.53
C VAL A 82 7.99 -12.46 1.38
N LEU A 83 9.27 -12.19 1.60
CA LEU A 83 10.29 -12.43 0.57
C LEU A 83 10.48 -13.92 0.32
N GLY A 84 10.68 -14.27 -0.96
CA GLY A 84 10.81 -15.66 -1.40
C GLY A 84 9.52 -16.49 -1.38
N ARG A 85 8.35 -15.86 -1.15
CA ARG A 85 7.06 -16.56 -1.06
C ARG A 85 6.04 -16.02 -2.05
N GLY A 86 5.20 -16.89 -2.58
CA GLY A 86 4.08 -16.51 -3.46
C GLY A 86 4.48 -15.74 -4.73
N GLY A 87 5.70 -15.95 -5.24
CA GLY A 87 6.26 -15.24 -6.39
C GLY A 87 6.99 -13.94 -6.07
N VAL A 88 7.03 -13.52 -4.80
CA VAL A 88 7.84 -12.38 -4.35
C VAL A 88 9.33 -12.80 -4.33
N PRO A 89 10.24 -12.01 -4.92
CA PRO A 89 11.68 -12.27 -4.85
C PRO A 89 12.23 -12.35 -3.42
N SER A 90 13.40 -12.97 -3.25
CA SER A 90 14.09 -13.07 -1.96
C SER A 90 14.81 -11.77 -1.53
N SER A 91 14.92 -10.79 -2.41
CA SER A 91 15.55 -9.47 -2.16
C SER A 91 15.00 -8.43 -3.13
N GLY A 92 15.36 -7.15 -2.95
CA GLY A 92 15.04 -6.10 -3.92
C GLY A 92 13.55 -5.72 -3.96
N VAL A 93 12.85 -5.84 -2.83
CA VAL A 93 11.42 -5.49 -2.68
C VAL A 93 11.26 -4.45 -1.57
N SER A 94 10.56 -3.35 -1.85
CA SER A 94 10.27 -2.29 -0.86
C SER A 94 8.90 -2.41 -0.21
N ALA A 95 7.92 -2.94 -0.95
CA ALA A 95 6.56 -3.13 -0.47
C ALA A 95 5.88 -4.30 -1.19
N VAL A 96 4.87 -4.88 -0.55
CA VAL A 96 4.00 -5.90 -1.15
C VAL A 96 2.57 -5.36 -1.24
N MET A 97 1.86 -5.76 -2.29
CA MET A 97 0.42 -5.60 -2.40
C MET A 97 -0.24 -6.90 -1.94
N VAL A 98 -1.02 -6.83 -0.87
CA VAL A 98 -1.63 -7.99 -0.23
C VAL A 98 -3.12 -7.76 0.01
N ASN A 99 -3.93 -8.78 -0.22
CA ASN A 99 -5.29 -8.81 0.32
C ASN A 99 -5.24 -9.42 1.72
N ILE A 100 -5.69 -8.67 2.72
CA ILE A 100 -5.74 -9.10 4.11
C ILE A 100 -7.18 -9.50 4.41
N THR A 101 -7.40 -10.77 4.76
CA THR A 101 -8.69 -11.26 5.23
C THR A 101 -8.61 -11.55 6.73
N VAL A 102 -9.56 -10.99 7.47
CA VAL A 102 -9.81 -11.36 8.88
C VAL A 102 -11.00 -12.30 8.89
N ALA A 103 -10.83 -13.47 9.52
CA ALA A 103 -11.84 -14.51 9.61
C ALA A 103 -12.09 -14.90 11.07
N ASN A 104 -13.32 -15.30 11.37
CA ASN A 104 -13.77 -15.75 12.69
C ASN A 104 -13.33 -14.83 13.86
N PRO A 105 -13.42 -13.49 13.75
CA PRO A 105 -13.03 -12.64 14.87
C PRO A 105 -14.01 -12.81 16.04
N THR A 106 -13.50 -12.97 17.26
CA THR A 106 -14.35 -13.08 18.47
C THR A 106 -14.65 -11.73 19.11
N VAL A 107 -14.03 -10.65 18.62
CA VAL A 107 -14.12 -9.28 19.14
C VAL A 107 -14.07 -8.28 17.97
N GLY A 108 -14.57 -7.08 18.17
CA GLY A 108 -14.29 -5.96 17.26
C GLY A 108 -12.90 -5.39 17.50
N ALA A 109 -12.09 -5.26 16.45
CA ALA A 109 -10.74 -4.71 16.52
C ALA A 109 -10.28 -4.17 15.16
N GLY A 110 -9.07 -3.61 15.15
CA GLY A 110 -8.33 -3.23 13.94
C GLY A 110 -7.12 -4.14 13.72
N LEU A 111 -6.78 -4.35 12.46
CA LEU A 111 -5.54 -5.00 12.04
C LEU A 111 -4.65 -3.98 11.33
N THR A 112 -3.40 -3.89 11.76
CA THR A 112 -2.36 -3.03 11.18
C THR A 112 -1.22 -3.88 10.64
N ALA A 113 -0.85 -3.67 9.38
CA ALA A 113 0.23 -4.34 8.68
C ALA A 113 1.30 -3.32 8.29
N TYR A 114 2.55 -3.57 8.71
CA TYR A 114 3.65 -2.63 8.59
C TYR A 114 5.01 -3.34 8.42
N ALA A 115 6.06 -2.58 8.10
CA ALA A 115 7.40 -3.15 7.96
C ALA A 115 7.87 -3.77 9.28
N ASP A 116 8.31 -5.02 9.24
CA ASP A 116 8.89 -5.65 10.41
C ASP A 116 10.21 -4.95 10.79
N GLY A 117 10.41 -4.74 12.09
CA GLY A 117 11.52 -3.95 12.64
C GLY A 117 11.22 -2.47 12.89
N THR A 118 10.08 -1.93 12.43
CA THR A 118 9.68 -0.54 12.74
C THR A 118 8.74 -0.47 13.94
N SER A 119 8.53 0.75 14.47
CA SER A 119 7.48 1.02 15.46
C SER A 119 6.10 0.78 14.86
N LEU A 120 5.14 0.38 15.71
CA LEU A 120 3.74 0.19 15.32
C LEU A 120 3.16 1.53 14.85
N PRO A 121 2.72 1.65 13.58
CA PRO A 121 2.09 2.86 13.10
C PRO A 121 0.72 3.06 13.74
N GLY A 122 0.32 4.32 13.96
CA GLY A 122 -1.02 4.68 14.44
C GLY A 122 -2.13 4.47 13.40
N THR A 123 -1.95 3.61 12.41
CA THR A 123 -2.86 3.38 11.27
C THR A 123 -3.61 2.06 11.43
N THR A 124 -4.65 1.83 10.63
CA THR A 124 -5.43 0.58 10.59
C THR A 124 -5.64 0.19 9.14
N ASN A 125 -5.30 -1.03 8.74
CA ASN A 125 -5.61 -1.52 7.39
C ASN A 125 -7.03 -2.08 7.32
N VAL A 126 -7.45 -2.84 8.33
CA VAL A 126 -8.76 -3.50 8.33
C VAL A 126 -9.44 -3.29 9.67
N SER A 127 -10.68 -2.81 9.64
CA SER A 127 -11.55 -2.76 10.82
C SER A 127 -12.62 -3.84 10.72
N PHE A 128 -12.93 -4.51 11.83
CA PHE A 128 -13.89 -5.61 11.86
C PHE A 128 -14.63 -5.68 13.19
N ALA A 129 -15.84 -6.23 13.16
CA ALA A 129 -16.63 -6.58 14.34
C ALA A 129 -16.56 -8.10 14.63
N ALA A 130 -17.00 -8.51 15.83
CA ALA A 130 -17.14 -9.92 16.17
C ALA A 130 -18.05 -10.65 15.16
N GLY A 131 -17.65 -11.84 14.73
CA GLY A 131 -18.36 -12.64 13.72
C GLY A 131 -18.35 -12.06 12.30
N GLN A 132 -17.59 -10.99 12.03
CA GLN A 132 -17.47 -10.39 10.71
C GLN A 132 -16.21 -10.85 9.98
N THR A 133 -16.39 -11.72 8.99
CA THR A 133 -15.34 -11.94 8.00
C THR A 133 -15.28 -10.74 7.07
N VAL A 134 -14.10 -10.13 6.93
CA VAL A 134 -13.86 -8.96 6.08
C VAL A 134 -12.52 -9.11 5.38
N ALA A 135 -12.41 -8.55 4.17
CA ALA A 135 -11.14 -8.42 3.47
C ALA A 135 -10.92 -6.97 3.07
N ASN A 136 -9.66 -6.56 3.01
CA ASN A 136 -9.25 -5.28 2.43
C ASN A 136 -7.91 -5.44 1.72
N LEU A 137 -7.74 -4.74 0.60
CA LEU A 137 -6.44 -4.60 -0.05
C LEU A 137 -5.53 -3.69 0.79
N ALA A 138 -4.27 -4.06 0.92
CA ALA A 138 -3.27 -3.29 1.62
C ALA A 138 -1.96 -3.26 0.83
N MET A 139 -1.38 -2.07 0.74
CA MET A 139 0.01 -1.88 0.35
C MET A 139 0.84 -1.82 1.64
N VAL A 140 1.82 -2.71 1.78
CA VAL A 140 2.56 -2.85 3.03
C VAL A 140 4.06 -2.79 2.76
N PRO A 141 4.79 -1.83 3.35
CA PRO A 141 6.24 -1.80 3.29
C PRO A 141 6.85 -3.09 3.89
N VAL A 142 7.95 -3.56 3.30
CA VAL A 142 8.67 -4.75 3.78
C VAL A 142 9.84 -4.31 4.64
N GLY A 143 10.01 -4.97 5.80
CA GLY A 143 11.14 -4.75 6.70
C GLY A 143 12.47 -5.15 6.06
N THR A 144 13.59 -4.65 6.58
CA THR A 144 14.94 -5.00 6.08
C THR A 144 15.26 -6.50 6.21
N ASN A 145 14.54 -7.19 7.10
CA ASN A 145 14.60 -8.64 7.28
C ASN A 145 13.67 -9.43 6.33
N GLY A 146 13.01 -8.76 5.37
CA GLY A 146 12.13 -9.40 4.40
C GLY A 146 10.75 -9.79 4.92
N GLN A 147 10.35 -9.25 6.07
CA GLN A 147 9.08 -9.58 6.72
C GLN A 147 8.13 -8.38 6.81
N VAL A 148 6.85 -8.70 6.94
CA VAL A 148 5.80 -7.76 7.35
C VAL A 148 5.34 -8.14 8.75
N ARG A 149 5.13 -7.15 9.61
CA ARG A 149 4.51 -7.35 10.92
C ARG A 149 3.02 -7.06 10.85
N ILE A 150 2.24 -7.94 11.46
CA ILE A 150 0.80 -7.78 11.67
C ILE A 150 0.56 -7.56 13.15
N HIS A 151 -0.22 -6.54 13.49
CA HIS A 151 -0.68 -6.24 14.84
C HIS A 151 -2.21 -6.25 14.88
N ILE A 152 -2.79 -6.87 15.90
CA ILE A 152 -4.23 -6.84 16.19
C ILE A 152 -4.45 -5.92 17.37
N SER A 153 -5.24 -4.86 17.20
CA SER A 153 -5.56 -3.94 18.29
C SER A 153 -6.52 -4.57 19.32
N GLY A 154 -6.64 -3.95 20.49
CA GLY A 154 -7.56 -4.40 21.55
C GLY A 154 -6.85 -5.17 22.66
N ARG A 155 -7.62 -5.65 23.65
CA ARG A 155 -7.09 -6.26 24.88
C ARG A 155 -7.52 -7.71 25.12
N ALA A 156 -8.54 -8.19 24.42
CA ALA A 156 -9.08 -9.54 24.58
C ALA A 156 -9.74 -10.03 23.29
N GLY A 157 -9.84 -11.34 23.12
CA GLY A 157 -10.36 -11.99 21.91
C GLY A 157 -9.25 -12.45 20.96
N ALA A 158 -9.64 -13.15 19.90
CA ALA A 158 -8.71 -13.63 18.88
C ALA A 158 -9.34 -13.63 17.49
N VAL A 159 -8.48 -13.64 16.47
CA VAL A 159 -8.87 -13.58 15.07
C VAL A 159 -8.02 -14.53 14.22
N GLN A 160 -8.58 -15.02 13.12
CA GLN A 160 -7.80 -15.70 12.09
C GLN A 160 -7.40 -14.69 11.02
N VAL A 161 -6.16 -14.78 10.54
CA VAL A 161 -5.59 -13.85 9.55
C VAL A 161 -5.10 -14.61 8.33
N LEU A 162 -5.44 -14.05 7.19
CA LEU A 162 -5.25 -14.62 5.88
C LEU A 162 -4.59 -13.54 5.00
N LEU A 163 -3.39 -13.80 4.46
CA LEU A 163 -2.71 -12.89 3.53
C LEU A 163 -2.49 -13.56 2.17
N ASP A 164 -2.95 -12.88 1.14
CA ASP A 164 -2.74 -13.25 -0.26
C ASP A 164 -1.95 -12.16 -0.96
N VAL A 165 -0.78 -12.49 -1.49
CA VAL A 165 0.03 -11.53 -2.24
C VAL A 165 -0.42 -11.48 -3.70
N SER A 166 -0.62 -10.27 -4.24
CA SER A 166 -1.04 -10.04 -5.63
C SER A 166 -0.01 -9.24 -6.44
N GLY A 167 1.06 -8.79 -5.80
CA GLY A 167 2.19 -8.14 -6.46
C GLY A 167 3.17 -7.56 -5.46
N TYR A 168 4.29 -7.03 -5.98
CA TYR A 168 5.31 -6.37 -5.18
C TYR A 168 5.84 -5.11 -5.87
N TYR A 169 6.48 -4.25 -5.09
CA TYR A 169 7.19 -3.07 -5.58
C TYR A 169 8.69 -3.28 -5.44
N THR A 170 9.42 -2.98 -6.51
CA THR A 170 10.89 -3.10 -6.52
C THR A 170 11.53 -2.10 -5.57
N ALA A 171 12.54 -2.54 -4.82
CA ALA A 171 13.27 -1.71 -3.88
C ALA A 171 14.14 -0.65 -4.55
N GLY A 172 14.64 0.26 -3.71
CA GLY A 172 15.39 1.43 -4.11
C GLY A 172 14.49 2.67 -4.12
N ALA A 173 15.13 3.83 -4.15
CA ALA A 173 14.41 5.07 -4.39
C ALA A 173 14.03 5.10 -5.89
N PRO A 174 12.84 5.61 -6.26
CA PRO A 174 12.48 5.76 -7.67
C PRO A 174 13.28 6.86 -8.39
N THR A 175 13.83 6.59 -9.56
CA THR A 175 14.66 7.54 -10.36
C THR A 175 13.98 7.97 -11.66
N ALA A 176 12.93 7.28 -12.10
CA ALA A 176 12.22 7.56 -13.34
C ALA A 176 10.71 7.60 -13.08
N ALA A 177 9.99 8.44 -13.82
CA ALA A 177 8.54 8.36 -13.91
C ALA A 177 8.17 6.92 -14.31
N GLY A 178 7.33 6.24 -13.52
CA GLY A 178 7.01 4.85 -13.87
C GLY A 178 5.90 4.15 -13.10
N THR A 179 5.03 3.53 -13.88
CA THR A 179 4.10 2.42 -13.60
C THR A 179 2.67 2.79 -13.21
N PHE A 180 2.36 3.49 -12.12
CA PHE A 180 0.95 3.73 -11.76
C PHE A 180 0.38 5.07 -12.25
N LYS A 181 -0.60 5.03 -13.15
CA LYS A 181 -1.39 6.20 -13.54
C LYS A 181 -2.74 6.19 -12.83
N ALA A 182 -2.94 7.11 -11.91
CA ALA A 182 -4.26 7.39 -11.36
C ALA A 182 -5.16 8.04 -12.43
N MET A 183 -6.44 7.72 -12.42
CA MET A 183 -7.44 8.21 -13.36
C MET A 183 -8.61 8.85 -12.61
N VAL A 184 -9.37 9.69 -13.30
CA VAL A 184 -10.70 10.06 -12.83
C VAL A 184 -11.57 8.80 -12.86
N PRO A 185 -12.24 8.42 -11.73
CA PRO A 185 -13.06 7.23 -11.67
C PRO A 185 -14.05 7.16 -12.84
N THR A 186 -14.01 6.07 -13.60
CA THR A 186 -14.87 5.87 -14.77
C THR A 186 -15.57 4.53 -14.70
N ARG A 187 -16.91 4.55 -14.80
CA ARG A 187 -17.73 3.34 -14.78
C ARG A 187 -17.55 2.52 -16.05
N LEU A 188 -17.04 1.30 -15.91
CA LEU A 188 -16.85 0.36 -17.02
C LEU A 188 -17.91 -0.73 -17.07
N ALA A 189 -18.46 -1.13 -15.92
CA ALA A 189 -19.54 -2.09 -15.85
C ALA A 189 -20.60 -1.72 -14.81
N ASP A 190 -21.88 -1.90 -15.16
CA ASP A 190 -23.00 -1.82 -14.22
C ASP A 190 -24.13 -2.75 -14.66
N THR A 191 -24.31 -3.84 -13.94
CA THR A 191 -25.30 -4.88 -14.30
C THR A 191 -26.74 -4.40 -14.15
N ARG A 192 -27.00 -3.33 -13.39
CA ARG A 192 -28.36 -2.82 -13.13
C ARG A 192 -28.94 -2.09 -14.33
N VAL A 193 -28.08 -1.39 -15.07
CA VAL A 193 -28.44 -0.53 -16.21
C VAL A 193 -27.87 -1.00 -17.54
N GLY A 194 -26.93 -1.95 -17.53
CA GLY A 194 -26.33 -2.51 -18.75
C GLY A 194 -25.16 -1.69 -19.30
N THR A 195 -24.47 -0.91 -18.46
CA THR A 195 -23.25 -0.20 -18.89
C THR A 195 -22.15 -1.22 -19.10
N GLY A 196 -21.59 -1.31 -20.32
CA GLY A 196 -20.44 -2.15 -20.67
C GLY A 196 -20.63 -3.68 -20.57
N VAL A 197 -21.78 -4.12 -20.05
CA VAL A 197 -22.17 -5.53 -19.87
C VAL A 197 -23.68 -5.69 -20.06
N ALA A 198 -24.16 -6.93 -20.16
CA ALA A 198 -25.60 -7.18 -20.20
C ALA A 198 -26.30 -6.68 -18.93
N ARG A 199 -27.52 -6.13 -19.09
CA ARG A 199 -28.38 -5.73 -17.97
C ARG A 199 -28.98 -6.96 -17.30
N ALA A 200 -28.18 -7.67 -16.50
CA ALA A 200 -28.58 -8.88 -15.81
C ALA A 200 -27.72 -9.10 -14.56
N LYS A 201 -28.36 -9.58 -13.49
CA LYS A 201 -27.65 -10.06 -12.30
C LYS A 201 -26.76 -11.24 -12.66
N VAL A 202 -25.58 -11.30 -12.04
CA VAL A 202 -24.67 -12.43 -12.17
C VAL A 202 -25.19 -13.57 -11.30
N ALA A 203 -25.54 -14.70 -11.91
CA ALA A 203 -26.04 -15.88 -11.20
C ALA A 203 -25.02 -16.41 -10.17
N SER A 204 -25.49 -17.19 -9.21
CA SER A 204 -24.61 -17.88 -8.26
C SER A 204 -23.64 -18.80 -8.99
N SER A 205 -22.43 -18.92 -8.47
CA SER A 205 -21.35 -19.72 -9.06
C SER A 205 -21.04 -19.40 -10.53
N SER A 206 -21.33 -18.18 -10.98
CA SER A 206 -21.08 -17.71 -12.35
C SER A 206 -20.13 -16.52 -12.35
N SER A 207 -19.51 -16.26 -13.51
CA SER A 207 -18.58 -15.13 -13.70
C SER A 207 -19.13 -14.10 -14.67
N LEU A 208 -18.94 -12.82 -14.34
CA LEU A 208 -19.10 -11.69 -15.25
C LEU A 208 -17.75 -11.32 -15.84
N ASN A 209 -17.64 -11.30 -17.17
CA ASN A 209 -16.44 -10.85 -17.85
C ASN A 209 -16.59 -9.37 -18.24
N VAL A 210 -15.65 -8.54 -17.81
CA VAL A 210 -15.64 -7.10 -18.06
C VAL A 210 -14.43 -6.75 -18.92
N ARG A 211 -14.67 -5.98 -19.99
CA ARG A 211 -13.60 -5.46 -20.85
C ARG A 211 -13.00 -4.21 -20.24
N ILE A 212 -11.69 -4.23 -20.02
CA ILE A 212 -10.92 -3.13 -19.41
C ILE A 212 -9.93 -2.53 -20.42
N GLY A 213 -9.18 -3.38 -21.13
CA GLY A 213 -8.17 -2.95 -22.11
C GLY A 213 -8.76 -2.06 -23.19
N GLY A 214 -8.18 -0.88 -23.41
CA GLY A 214 -8.68 0.10 -24.38
C GLY A 214 -9.87 0.95 -23.90
N ALA A 215 -10.48 0.65 -22.75
CA ALA A 215 -11.64 1.39 -22.25
C ALA A 215 -11.22 2.71 -21.58
N ALA A 216 -12.04 3.76 -21.70
CA ALA A 216 -11.84 5.04 -21.01
C ALA A 216 -10.43 5.66 -21.16
N GLY A 217 -9.76 5.46 -22.30
CA GLY A 217 -8.40 5.96 -22.55
C GLY A 217 -7.28 5.12 -21.91
N LEU A 218 -7.60 3.96 -21.36
CA LEU A 218 -6.62 2.98 -20.87
C LEU A 218 -5.91 2.31 -22.06
N PRO A 219 -4.56 2.21 -22.07
CA PRO A 219 -3.82 1.50 -23.11
C PRO A 219 -4.24 0.03 -23.21
N GLN A 220 -4.23 -0.53 -24.43
CA GLN A 220 -4.63 -1.94 -24.65
C GLN A 220 -3.86 -2.95 -23.79
N ALA A 221 -2.57 -2.73 -23.59
CA ALA A 221 -1.70 -3.56 -22.78
C ALA A 221 -1.15 -2.76 -21.59
N VAL A 222 -1.49 -3.21 -20.39
CA VAL A 222 -0.98 -2.70 -19.11
C VAL A 222 -0.64 -3.89 -18.23
N ALA A 223 0.27 -3.74 -17.26
CA ALA A 223 0.64 -4.81 -16.34
C ALA A 223 -0.53 -5.20 -15.42
N ALA A 224 -1.23 -4.22 -14.88
CA ALA A 224 -2.37 -4.42 -13.99
C ALA A 224 -3.31 -3.21 -14.03
N VAL A 225 -4.53 -3.40 -13.55
CA VAL A 225 -5.53 -2.34 -13.40
C VAL A 225 -5.98 -2.26 -11.95
N ALA A 226 -6.26 -1.04 -11.50
CA ALA A 226 -6.86 -0.74 -10.21
C ALA A 226 -8.33 -0.36 -10.46
N VAL A 227 -9.25 -1.14 -9.90
CA VAL A 227 -10.70 -0.96 -10.06
C VAL A 227 -11.38 -1.03 -8.70
N ASP A 228 -12.38 -0.18 -8.49
CA ASP A 228 -13.34 -0.38 -7.41
C ASP A 228 -14.41 -1.36 -7.87
N VAL A 229 -14.60 -2.45 -7.12
CA VAL A 229 -15.66 -3.43 -7.38
C VAL A 229 -16.71 -3.28 -6.29
N THR A 230 -17.92 -2.86 -6.68
CA THR A 230 -19.04 -2.65 -5.76
C THR A 230 -20.12 -3.70 -5.98
N THR A 231 -20.49 -4.42 -4.92
CA THR A 231 -21.71 -5.23 -4.89
C THR A 231 -22.89 -4.39 -4.42
N ILE A 232 -24.03 -4.54 -5.07
CA ILE A 232 -25.28 -3.82 -4.75
C ILE A 232 -26.10 -4.62 -3.72
N PRO A 233 -26.95 -3.99 -2.88
CA PRO A 233 -27.70 -4.73 -1.87
C PRO A 233 -28.52 -5.87 -2.47
N SER A 234 -28.37 -7.07 -1.91
CA SER A 234 -29.09 -8.29 -2.30
C SER A 234 -29.59 -9.04 -1.06
N SER A 235 -30.41 -10.08 -1.22
CA SER A 235 -30.90 -10.90 -0.11
C SER A 235 -29.90 -11.95 0.39
N VAL A 236 -28.73 -12.06 -0.24
CA VAL A 236 -27.71 -13.07 0.07
C VAL A 236 -26.42 -12.43 0.55
N SER A 237 -25.67 -13.17 1.38
CA SER A 237 -24.28 -12.83 1.70
C SER A 237 -23.34 -13.69 0.86
N GLY A 238 -22.13 -13.23 0.63
CA GLY A 238 -21.14 -14.00 -0.10
C GLY A 238 -19.88 -13.19 -0.39
N PHE A 239 -19.19 -13.60 -1.44
CA PHE A 239 -17.96 -12.94 -1.86
C PHE A 239 -17.82 -12.87 -3.37
N ILE A 240 -17.04 -11.90 -3.83
CA ILE A 240 -16.61 -11.77 -5.23
C ILE A 240 -15.12 -12.07 -5.32
N THR A 241 -14.73 -12.93 -6.26
CA THR A 241 -13.33 -13.12 -6.64
C THR A 241 -13.09 -12.47 -7.98
N VAL A 242 -12.03 -11.66 -8.08
CA VAL A 242 -11.66 -10.94 -9.30
C VAL A 242 -10.32 -11.47 -9.81
N PHE A 243 -10.23 -11.78 -11.09
CA PHE A 243 -9.05 -12.40 -11.69
C PHE A 243 -8.96 -12.09 -13.19
N PRO A 244 -7.77 -12.21 -13.81
CA PRO A 244 -7.65 -12.07 -15.25
C PRO A 244 -8.50 -13.12 -15.98
N THR A 245 -9.24 -12.71 -17.01
CA THR A 245 -10.07 -13.65 -17.77
C THR A 245 -9.20 -14.73 -18.42
N GLY A 246 -9.67 -15.99 -18.37
CA GLY A 246 -8.92 -17.14 -18.89
C GLY A 246 -7.82 -17.67 -17.95
N SER A 247 -7.62 -17.04 -16.79
CA SER A 247 -6.74 -17.55 -15.73
C SER A 247 -7.48 -18.50 -14.77
N ALA A 248 -6.73 -19.32 -14.04
CA ALA A 248 -7.28 -20.09 -12.94
C ALA A 248 -7.80 -19.15 -11.84
N ARG A 249 -9.07 -19.33 -11.43
CA ARG A 249 -9.69 -18.53 -10.37
C ARG A 249 -8.93 -18.71 -9.05
N PRO A 250 -8.40 -17.65 -8.42
CA PRO A 250 -7.83 -17.72 -7.08
C PRO A 250 -8.88 -18.11 -6.03
N ASN A 251 -8.45 -18.69 -4.91
CA ASN A 251 -9.34 -18.99 -3.77
C ASN A 251 -9.47 -17.81 -2.79
N THR A 252 -9.25 -16.59 -3.28
CA THR A 252 -9.16 -15.38 -2.47
C THR A 252 -10.33 -14.44 -2.81
N PRO A 253 -11.16 -14.07 -1.83
CA PRO A 253 -12.22 -13.10 -2.04
C PRO A 253 -11.62 -11.69 -2.14
N ALA A 254 -11.99 -10.95 -3.18
CA ALA A 254 -11.67 -9.54 -3.32
C ALA A 254 -12.69 -8.66 -2.56
N VAL A 255 -13.96 -9.06 -2.56
CA VAL A 255 -15.03 -8.37 -1.82
C VAL A 255 -15.80 -9.39 -0.99
N ASN A 256 -15.95 -9.15 0.31
CA ASN A 256 -16.86 -9.92 1.17
C ASN A 256 -18.07 -9.05 1.51
N PHE A 257 -19.27 -9.49 1.15
CA PHE A 257 -20.49 -8.70 1.31
C PHE A 257 -21.55 -9.43 2.12
N ARG A 258 -22.41 -8.66 2.79
CA ARG A 258 -23.55 -9.16 3.57
C ARG A 258 -24.86 -8.78 2.88
N ALA A 259 -25.89 -9.59 3.13
CA ALA A 259 -27.25 -9.31 2.69
C ALA A 259 -27.70 -7.90 3.13
N GLY A 260 -28.40 -7.20 2.24
CA GLY A 260 -28.99 -5.89 2.46
C GLY A 260 -28.00 -4.72 2.42
N ARG A 261 -26.73 -4.94 2.08
CA ARG A 261 -25.71 -3.88 2.12
C ARG A 261 -24.91 -3.81 0.81
N SER A 262 -24.60 -2.58 0.39
CA SER A 262 -23.57 -2.37 -0.63
C SER A 262 -22.20 -2.62 0.00
N THR A 263 -21.25 -3.11 -0.79
CA THR A 263 -19.86 -3.26 -0.35
C THR A 263 -18.94 -3.00 -1.53
N THR A 264 -17.95 -2.15 -1.33
CA THR A 264 -16.94 -1.80 -2.34
C THR A 264 -15.56 -2.13 -1.79
N SER A 265 -14.64 -2.55 -2.66
CA SER A 265 -13.23 -2.66 -2.33
C SER A 265 -12.38 -2.35 -3.56
N LEU A 266 -11.21 -1.76 -3.32
CA LEU A 266 -10.22 -1.56 -4.36
C LEU A 266 -9.55 -2.90 -4.70
N VAL A 267 -9.48 -3.21 -5.98
CA VAL A 267 -8.87 -4.44 -6.51
C VAL A 267 -7.78 -4.07 -7.50
N VAL A 268 -6.57 -4.59 -7.27
CA VAL A 268 -5.48 -4.55 -8.26
C VAL A 268 -5.34 -5.93 -8.88
N VAL A 269 -5.58 -6.02 -10.19
CA VAL A 269 -5.61 -7.29 -10.94
C VAL A 269 -4.73 -7.19 -12.19
N PRO A 270 -3.89 -8.21 -12.48
CA PRO A 270 -3.12 -8.23 -13.72
C PRO A 270 -4.06 -8.16 -14.93
N LEU A 271 -3.63 -7.51 -16.02
CA LEU A 271 -4.40 -7.49 -17.26
C LEU A 271 -3.66 -8.27 -18.34
N TRP A 272 -4.30 -9.31 -18.87
CA TRP A 272 -3.71 -10.18 -19.89
C TRP A 272 -3.97 -9.62 -21.28
N SER A 273 -3.42 -10.25 -22.33
CA SER A 273 -3.55 -9.79 -23.72
C SER A 273 -5.01 -9.67 -24.19
N ASP A 274 -5.93 -10.41 -23.58
CA ASP A 274 -7.35 -10.35 -23.88
C ASP A 274 -8.06 -9.13 -23.25
N GLY A 275 -7.34 -8.33 -22.46
CA GLY A 275 -7.77 -7.10 -21.80
C GLY A 275 -9.05 -7.20 -20.99
N ARG A 276 -9.40 -8.38 -20.47
CA ARG A 276 -10.61 -8.59 -19.65
C ARG A 276 -10.27 -9.08 -18.25
N ILE A 277 -11.19 -8.80 -17.33
CA ILE A 277 -11.22 -9.40 -15.99
C ILE A 277 -12.51 -10.18 -15.81
N SER A 278 -12.47 -11.23 -14.99
CA SER A 278 -13.61 -12.03 -14.57
C SER A 278 -13.94 -11.74 -13.11
N LEU A 279 -15.23 -11.49 -12.82
CA LEU A 279 -15.78 -11.34 -11.48
C LEU A 279 -16.65 -12.55 -11.18
N PHE A 280 -16.17 -13.46 -10.33
CA PHE A 280 -16.91 -14.66 -9.92
C PHE A 280 -17.81 -14.36 -8.72
N ASN A 281 -19.10 -14.68 -8.84
CA ASN A 281 -20.07 -14.62 -7.75
C ASN A 281 -20.04 -15.91 -6.90
N GLY A 282 -19.43 -15.83 -5.73
CA GLY A 282 -19.35 -16.91 -4.75
C GLY A 282 -20.50 -16.98 -3.76
N SER A 283 -21.61 -16.25 -3.99
CA SER A 283 -22.81 -16.33 -3.14
C SER A 283 -23.80 -17.39 -3.63
N THR A 284 -24.82 -17.66 -2.81
CA THR A 284 -25.91 -18.60 -3.14
C THR A 284 -26.99 -17.99 -4.03
N GLY A 285 -26.95 -16.68 -4.31
CA GLY A 285 -27.96 -15.96 -5.08
C GLY A 285 -27.38 -15.12 -6.20
N ALA A 286 -28.26 -14.54 -7.02
CA ALA A 286 -27.85 -13.65 -8.09
C ALA A 286 -27.48 -12.26 -7.55
N GLN A 287 -26.41 -11.65 -8.08
CA GLN A 287 -25.80 -10.45 -7.55
C GLN A 287 -25.63 -9.37 -8.62
N ASP A 288 -26.03 -8.14 -8.31
CA ASP A 288 -25.70 -6.96 -9.11
C ASP A 288 -24.32 -6.40 -8.71
N MET A 289 -23.53 -5.99 -9.71
CA MET A 289 -22.16 -5.52 -9.52
C MET A 289 -21.87 -4.29 -10.38
N VAL A 290 -20.99 -3.45 -9.88
CA VAL A 290 -20.44 -2.28 -10.55
C VAL A 290 -18.92 -2.36 -10.55
N VAL A 291 -18.30 -1.97 -11.65
CA VAL A 291 -16.84 -1.86 -11.80
C VAL A 291 -16.49 -0.46 -12.27
N ASP A 292 -15.77 0.27 -11.43
CA ASP A 292 -15.28 1.61 -11.71
C ASP A 292 -13.74 1.58 -11.83
N LEU A 293 -13.20 2.04 -12.95
CA LEU A 293 -11.75 2.13 -13.19
C LEU A 293 -11.17 3.36 -12.49
N VAL A 294 -10.15 3.16 -11.65
CA VAL A 294 -9.50 4.26 -10.89
C VAL A 294 -8.03 4.46 -11.25
N GLY A 295 -7.39 3.50 -11.91
CA GLY A 295 -6.02 3.65 -12.41
C GLY A 295 -5.45 2.38 -13.01
N TYR A 296 -4.21 2.44 -13.50
CA TYR A 296 -3.53 1.28 -14.08
C TYR A 296 -2.01 1.30 -13.87
N TYR A 297 -1.41 0.12 -13.94
CA TYR A 297 0.04 -0.12 -13.89
C TYR A 297 0.57 -0.48 -15.28
N LEU A 298 1.58 0.22 -15.80
CA LEU A 298 2.15 -0.05 -17.13
C LEU A 298 3.04 -1.30 -17.16
N ASN A 299 3.11 -1.95 -18.34
CA ASN A 299 3.94 -3.13 -18.62
C ASN A 299 5.42 -2.82 -18.89
N THR A 300 5.70 -1.64 -19.46
CA THR A 300 7.04 -1.15 -19.80
C THR A 300 7.19 0.29 -19.35
N TYR A 301 8.43 0.67 -19.01
CA TYR A 301 8.81 2.05 -18.72
C TYR A 301 8.61 2.91 -19.95
N SER A 302 7.60 3.78 -19.95
CA SER A 302 7.29 4.69 -21.06
C SER A 302 7.54 6.16 -20.72
N GLY A 303 8.29 6.45 -19.65
CA GLY A 303 8.45 7.81 -19.13
C GLY A 303 7.15 8.40 -18.55
N GLN A 304 6.14 7.56 -18.29
CA GLN A 304 4.88 7.96 -17.68
C GLN A 304 4.93 7.87 -16.16
N ILE A 305 4.28 8.85 -15.54
CA ILE A 305 4.06 9.11 -14.12
C ILE A 305 3.83 7.84 -13.24
N GLY A 306 4.41 7.82 -12.02
CA GLY A 306 3.81 7.12 -10.86
C GLY A 306 4.53 5.91 -10.26
N THR A 307 5.80 6.04 -9.83
CA THR A 307 6.51 4.98 -9.08
C THR A 307 6.20 5.07 -7.60
N LEU A 308 6.02 3.92 -6.93
CA LEU A 308 5.80 3.92 -5.50
C LEU A 308 7.06 4.36 -4.75
N GLN A 309 6.89 5.38 -3.92
CA GLN A 309 7.77 5.70 -2.81
C GLN A 309 7.05 5.34 -1.52
N THR A 310 7.59 4.37 -0.79
CA THR A 310 7.11 4.04 0.55
C THR A 310 7.44 5.19 1.48
N ILE A 311 6.44 5.65 2.24
CA ILE A 311 6.66 6.59 3.34
C ILE A 311 6.24 5.95 4.65
N GLY A 312 6.69 6.53 5.78
CA GLY A 312 6.21 6.11 7.10
C GLY A 312 4.68 6.18 7.13
N GLN A 313 4.04 5.04 7.41
CA GLN A 313 2.59 4.98 7.54
C GLN A 313 2.18 5.91 8.68
N GLN A 314 1.28 6.85 8.41
CA GLN A 314 0.94 7.88 9.38
C GLN A 314 -0.52 8.32 9.24
N ARG A 315 -1.13 8.63 10.37
CA ARG A 315 -2.48 9.17 10.46
C ARG A 315 -2.44 10.68 10.29
N VAL A 316 -3.17 11.19 9.31
CA VAL A 316 -3.23 12.63 8.98
C VAL A 316 -4.57 13.27 9.30
N VAL A 317 -5.60 12.45 9.50
CA VAL A 317 -6.90 12.88 10.02
C VAL A 317 -7.35 11.89 11.10
N ASP A 318 -7.73 12.44 12.25
CA ASP A 318 -8.37 11.70 13.34
C ASP A 318 -9.56 12.49 13.91
N MET A 319 -10.72 12.33 13.28
CA MET A 319 -11.95 12.97 13.71
C MET A 319 -12.43 12.51 15.09
N PRO A 320 -12.44 11.20 15.43
CA PRO A 320 -12.77 10.75 16.78
C PRO A 320 -11.93 11.41 17.87
N ALA A 321 -10.61 11.53 17.67
CA ALA A 321 -9.73 12.14 18.68
C ALA A 321 -9.94 13.65 18.86
N SER A 322 -10.34 14.35 17.80
CA SER A 322 -10.56 15.80 17.79
C SER A 322 -12.01 16.21 18.10
N GLY A 323 -12.95 15.26 18.05
CA GLY A 323 -14.39 15.53 18.11
C GLY A 323 -14.96 16.17 16.84
N ALA A 324 -14.15 16.34 15.79
CA ALA A 324 -14.60 16.89 14.52
C ALA A 324 -15.47 15.88 13.76
N THR A 325 -16.41 16.35 12.94
CA THR A 325 -17.21 15.51 12.03
C THR A 325 -17.10 16.04 10.61
N LEU A 326 -17.08 15.13 9.63
CA LEU A 326 -17.36 15.50 8.25
C LEU A 326 -18.87 15.63 8.10
N ALA A 327 -19.36 16.84 7.86
CA ALA A 327 -20.78 17.14 7.73
C ALA A 327 -21.46 16.30 6.62
N ALA A 328 -22.77 16.12 6.76
CA ALA A 328 -23.62 15.53 5.74
C ALA A 328 -23.46 16.28 4.41
N GLN A 329 -23.28 15.55 3.30
CA GLN A 329 -23.05 16.14 1.97
C GLN A 329 -21.82 17.10 1.94
N GLY A 330 -20.92 16.98 2.92
CA GLY A 330 -19.72 17.80 3.05
C GLY A 330 -18.53 17.20 2.31
N THR A 331 -17.56 18.05 1.98
CA THR A 331 -16.25 17.62 1.46
C THR A 331 -15.17 17.91 2.48
N LEU A 332 -14.42 16.88 2.87
CA LEU A 332 -13.15 17.02 3.58
C LEU A 332 -12.03 17.21 2.56
N THR A 333 -11.28 18.31 2.68
CA THR A 333 -10.03 18.53 1.93
C THR A 333 -8.86 18.31 2.88
N VAL A 334 -7.99 17.34 2.57
CA VAL A 334 -6.79 17.03 3.36
C VAL A 334 -5.57 17.52 2.57
N PRO A 335 -4.94 18.63 2.97
CA PRO A 335 -3.71 19.11 2.33
C PRO A 335 -2.55 18.18 2.68
N LEU A 336 -1.86 17.68 1.65
CA LEU A 336 -0.80 16.69 1.79
C LEU A 336 0.54 17.15 1.20
N ALA A 337 0.54 17.93 0.12
CA ALA A 337 1.78 18.44 -0.47
C ALA A 337 2.58 19.26 0.55
N GLY A 338 3.88 18.96 0.63
CA GLY A 338 4.80 19.58 1.59
C GLY A 338 4.60 19.17 3.04
N ARG A 339 3.76 18.17 3.32
CA ARG A 339 3.44 17.73 4.68
C ARG A 339 3.66 16.24 4.80
N TYR A 340 3.84 15.73 6.01
CA TYR A 340 3.82 14.28 6.26
C TYR A 340 4.88 13.51 5.45
N GLY A 341 6.02 14.14 5.11
CA GLY A 341 7.04 13.55 4.25
C GLY A 341 6.66 13.47 2.76
N ILE A 342 5.56 14.09 2.35
CA ILE A 342 5.13 14.21 0.95
C ILE A 342 5.73 15.49 0.37
N PRO A 343 6.48 15.43 -0.75
CA PRO A 343 7.00 16.61 -1.43
C PRO A 343 5.93 17.62 -1.86
N ASN A 344 6.30 18.90 -1.96
CA ASN A 344 5.42 19.96 -2.46
C ASN A 344 5.02 19.80 -3.95
N ALA A 345 5.84 19.08 -4.71
CA ALA A 345 5.63 18.80 -6.13
C ALA A 345 6.21 17.43 -6.46
N GLY A 346 5.81 16.86 -7.60
CA GLY A 346 6.33 15.58 -8.06
C GLY A 346 5.53 14.36 -7.62
N VAL A 347 4.38 14.55 -6.97
CA VAL A 347 3.52 13.47 -6.51
C VAL A 347 2.26 13.48 -7.34
N SER A 348 2.04 12.42 -8.12
CA SER A 348 0.86 12.29 -8.96
C SER A 348 -0.35 11.72 -8.24
N ALA A 349 -0.11 10.83 -7.27
CA ALA A 349 -1.16 10.14 -6.56
C ALA A 349 -0.68 9.73 -5.17
N VAL A 350 -1.65 9.52 -4.27
CA VAL A 350 -1.40 9.05 -2.90
C VAL A 350 -2.26 7.82 -2.65
N ALA A 351 -1.67 6.82 -2.00
CA ALA A 351 -2.40 5.70 -1.42
C ALA A 351 -2.75 6.04 0.03
N VAL A 352 -4.04 6.11 0.34
CA VAL A 352 -4.56 6.36 1.68
C VAL A 352 -5.46 5.22 2.12
N ASN A 353 -5.35 4.82 3.38
CA ASN A 353 -6.39 4.03 4.01
C ASN A 353 -7.37 4.98 4.70
N VAL A 354 -8.64 4.91 4.33
CA VAL A 354 -9.71 5.70 4.95
C VAL A 354 -10.58 4.76 5.78
N THR A 355 -10.87 5.18 7.01
CA THR A 355 -11.76 4.48 7.94
C THR A 355 -12.90 5.40 8.32
N VAL A 356 -14.13 4.93 8.14
CA VAL A 356 -15.34 5.54 8.70
C VAL A 356 -15.56 4.89 10.06
N VAL A 357 -15.58 5.69 11.13
CA VAL A 357 -15.61 5.19 12.51
C VAL A 357 -17.02 5.32 13.08
N ASP A 358 -17.59 4.19 13.50
CA ASP A 358 -18.91 4.07 14.16
C ASP A 358 -19.99 5.03 13.61
N PRO A 359 -20.29 4.99 12.30
CA PRO A 359 -21.23 5.93 11.71
C PRO A 359 -22.65 5.64 12.19
N ALA A 360 -23.41 6.66 12.60
CA ALA A 360 -24.80 6.48 13.07
C ALA A 360 -25.76 5.99 11.97
N HIS A 361 -25.42 6.20 10.70
CA HIS A 361 -26.23 5.83 9.55
C HIS A 361 -25.41 5.08 8.51
N SER A 362 -26.09 4.30 7.66
CA SER A 362 -25.44 3.65 6.52
C SER A 362 -25.26 4.65 5.37
N GLY A 363 -24.22 4.46 4.56
CA GLY A 363 -23.99 5.27 3.37
C GLY A 363 -22.60 5.08 2.78
N ASP A 364 -22.08 6.09 2.08
CA ASP A 364 -20.79 5.98 1.40
C ASP A 364 -19.90 7.23 1.41
N ILE A 365 -18.59 6.98 1.32
CA ILE A 365 -17.56 8.01 1.08
C ILE A 365 -17.07 7.91 -0.35
N ARG A 366 -16.91 9.07 -1.00
CA ARG A 366 -16.41 9.19 -2.38
C ARG A 366 -15.14 10.03 -2.44
N ALA A 367 -14.13 9.52 -3.13
CA ALA A 367 -12.90 10.23 -3.41
C ALA A 367 -13.10 11.17 -4.61
N ILE A 368 -12.84 12.45 -4.43
CA ILE A 368 -12.96 13.45 -5.49
C ILE A 368 -11.59 13.66 -6.13
N SER A 369 -11.48 13.29 -7.40
CA SER A 369 -10.26 13.50 -8.21
C SER A 369 -10.41 14.56 -9.31
N GLY A 370 -11.60 15.15 -9.45
CA GLY A 370 -11.93 16.17 -10.46
C GLY A 370 -12.70 17.35 -9.88
N SER A 371 -13.39 18.10 -10.73
CA SER A 371 -14.24 19.22 -10.31
C SER A 371 -15.55 18.78 -9.65
N ALA A 372 -16.10 17.63 -10.07
CA ALA A 372 -17.36 17.09 -9.56
C ALA A 372 -17.15 15.85 -8.66
N VAL A 373 -18.11 15.61 -7.77
CA VAL A 373 -18.19 14.38 -6.97
C VAL A 373 -18.52 13.21 -7.91
N PRO A 374 -17.74 12.12 -7.93
CA PRO A 374 -18.03 10.98 -8.79
C PRO A 374 -19.24 10.19 -8.29
N SER A 375 -19.77 9.31 -9.15
CA SER A 375 -20.79 8.32 -8.77
C SER A 375 -20.19 7.02 -8.22
N THR A 376 -18.86 6.94 -8.15
CA THR A 376 -18.09 5.83 -7.59
C THR A 376 -18.03 5.97 -6.08
N SER A 377 -18.48 4.93 -5.37
CA SER A 377 -18.30 4.82 -3.93
C SER A 377 -16.98 4.11 -3.62
N ASN A 378 -16.15 4.73 -2.78
CA ASN A 378 -14.87 4.15 -2.35
C ASN A 378 -14.96 3.50 -0.98
N ILE A 379 -15.96 3.81 -0.16
CA ILE A 379 -16.29 3.05 1.05
C ILE A 379 -17.79 2.98 1.16
N ASN A 380 -18.36 1.78 1.26
CA ASN A 380 -19.75 1.60 1.69
C ASN A 380 -19.76 1.08 3.12
N PHE A 381 -20.52 1.72 4.00
CA PHE A 381 -20.58 1.38 5.41
C PHE A 381 -22.03 1.25 5.88
N GLY A 382 -22.22 0.39 6.87
CA GLY A 382 -23.50 0.26 7.58
C GLY A 382 -23.49 1.07 8.87
N ALA A 383 -24.67 1.41 9.39
CA ALA A 383 -24.81 2.00 10.71
C ALA A 383 -24.09 1.14 11.78
N HIS A 384 -23.34 1.80 12.64
CA HIS A 384 -22.51 1.24 13.72
C HIS A 384 -21.47 0.22 13.27
N VAL A 385 -21.03 0.29 12.00
CA VAL A 385 -19.97 -0.56 11.47
C VAL A 385 -18.79 0.29 11.02
N THR A 386 -17.74 0.28 11.84
CA THR A 386 -16.44 0.83 11.44
C THR A 386 -15.91 0.09 10.22
N THR A 387 -15.67 0.83 9.14
CA THR A 387 -15.33 0.26 7.84
C THR A 387 -14.10 0.96 7.28
N SER A 388 -13.15 0.19 6.76
CA SER A 388 -11.90 0.68 6.17
C SER A 388 -11.77 0.24 4.72
N ASN A 389 -11.20 1.08 3.85
CA ASN A 389 -10.78 0.68 2.51
C ASN A 389 -9.50 1.41 2.10
N LEU A 390 -8.68 0.76 1.28
CA LEU A 390 -7.57 1.41 0.59
C LEU A 390 -8.10 2.20 -0.60
N ILE A 391 -7.69 3.45 -0.72
CA ILE A 391 -8.05 4.34 -1.83
C ILE A 391 -6.75 4.88 -2.43
N VAL A 392 -6.61 4.79 -3.75
CA VAL A 392 -5.53 5.45 -4.48
C VAL A 392 -6.14 6.51 -5.37
N LEU A 393 -5.71 7.76 -5.20
CA LEU A 393 -6.32 8.91 -5.87
C LEU A 393 -5.26 9.93 -6.30
N PRO A 394 -5.51 10.69 -7.38
CA PRO A 394 -4.65 11.78 -7.79
C PRO A 394 -4.50 12.84 -6.68
N LEU A 395 -3.30 13.42 -6.58
CA LEU A 395 -3.07 14.57 -5.71
C LEU A 395 -3.39 15.85 -6.50
N VAL A 396 -4.57 16.45 -6.26
CA VAL A 396 -5.04 17.63 -6.99
C VAL A 396 -4.82 18.87 -6.13
N ASN A 397 -4.09 19.87 -6.66
CA ASN A 397 -3.72 21.09 -5.92
C ASN A 397 -3.08 20.78 -4.55
N GLY A 398 -2.27 19.72 -4.49
CA GLY A 398 -1.59 19.30 -3.28
C GLY A 398 -2.48 18.68 -2.19
N ALA A 399 -3.74 18.36 -2.49
CA ALA A 399 -4.67 17.81 -1.52
C ALA A 399 -5.42 16.57 -2.04
N VAL A 400 -5.93 15.78 -1.10
CA VAL A 400 -6.94 14.75 -1.35
C VAL A 400 -8.30 15.23 -0.84
N ARG A 401 -9.37 14.85 -1.53
CA ARG A 401 -10.73 15.30 -1.23
C ARG A 401 -11.67 14.11 -1.06
N LEU A 402 -12.42 14.09 0.03
CA LEU A 402 -13.37 13.03 0.39
C LEU A 402 -14.76 13.64 0.61
N PHE A 403 -15.76 13.11 -0.08
CA PHE A 403 -17.15 13.51 0.04
C PHE A 403 -17.94 12.53 0.90
N ASN A 404 -18.76 13.05 1.79
CA ASN A 404 -19.70 12.26 2.60
C ASN A 404 -21.09 12.25 1.95
N ASP A 405 -21.46 11.15 1.29
CA ASP A 405 -22.78 11.01 0.66
C ASP A 405 -23.85 10.46 1.64
N VAL A 406 -23.81 10.92 2.89
CA VAL A 406 -24.77 10.55 3.93
C VAL A 406 -25.53 11.78 4.40
N GLY A 407 -26.79 11.60 4.78
CA GLY A 407 -27.62 12.64 5.39
C GLY A 407 -27.22 13.03 6.83
N ALA A 408 -26.07 12.55 7.32
CA ALA A 408 -25.57 12.79 8.68
C ALA A 408 -24.06 12.98 8.69
N GLY A 409 -23.55 13.60 9.76
CA GLY A 409 -22.12 13.74 9.97
C GLY A 409 -21.43 12.39 10.27
N VAL A 410 -20.19 12.24 9.84
CA VAL A 410 -19.39 11.02 10.05
C VAL A 410 -18.01 11.33 10.61
N HIS A 411 -17.46 10.42 11.41
CA HIS A 411 -16.06 10.47 11.84
C HIS A 411 -15.18 9.74 10.84
N LEU A 412 -14.19 10.45 10.32
CA LEU A 412 -13.17 9.90 9.43
C LEU A 412 -11.81 9.80 10.09
N GLN A 413 -11.13 8.76 9.68
CA GLN A 413 -9.74 8.50 9.98
C GLN A 413 -9.03 8.30 8.64
N VAL A 414 -8.01 9.12 8.34
CA VAL A 414 -7.27 9.05 7.08
C VAL A 414 -5.80 8.82 7.39
N SER A 415 -5.25 7.76 6.81
CA SER A 415 -3.84 7.39 6.98
C SER A 415 -3.15 7.28 5.64
N ILE A 416 -1.97 7.90 5.50
CA ILE A 416 -1.15 7.74 4.30
C ILE A 416 -0.40 6.40 4.38
N VAL A 417 -0.37 5.68 3.26
CA VAL A 417 0.28 4.38 3.13
C VAL A 417 1.48 4.45 2.16
N GLY A 418 1.42 5.31 1.16
CA GLY A 418 2.50 5.53 0.20
C GLY A 418 2.15 6.62 -0.81
N VAL A 419 3.15 7.09 -1.55
CA VAL A 419 2.97 8.11 -2.60
C VAL A 419 3.50 7.60 -3.93
N PHE A 420 2.86 8.02 -5.02
CA PHE A 420 3.30 7.74 -6.38
C PHE A 420 3.99 8.98 -6.94
N TRP A 421 5.30 8.83 -7.19
CA TRP A 421 6.15 9.87 -7.73
C TRP A 421 6.02 9.95 -9.26
N ASP A 422 5.92 11.16 -9.78
CA ASP A 422 5.55 11.41 -11.18
C ASP A 422 6.73 11.57 -12.14
N GLY A 423 7.97 11.54 -11.65
CA GLY A 423 9.14 11.81 -12.48
C GLY A 423 9.71 13.22 -12.31
N SER A 424 8.90 14.15 -11.84
CA SER A 424 9.20 15.57 -11.70
C SER A 424 9.37 15.93 -10.23
N GLY A 425 10.05 17.03 -9.95
CA GLY A 425 10.14 17.55 -8.58
C GLY A 425 11.04 16.76 -7.62
N ALA A 426 11.32 17.46 -6.53
CA ALA A 426 12.31 17.25 -5.48
C ALA A 426 12.18 15.96 -4.62
N ALA A 427 11.67 14.83 -5.12
CA ALA A 427 11.34 13.63 -4.33
C ALA A 427 12.53 12.84 -3.77
N ARG A 428 13.67 13.51 -3.63
CA ARG A 428 14.92 12.88 -3.29
C ARG A 428 15.90 13.76 -2.56
N CYS A 429 15.80 15.09 -2.69
CA CYS A 429 16.89 15.96 -2.25
C CYS A 429 18.25 15.37 -2.64
N ASN A 430 18.32 14.91 -3.89
CA ASN A 430 19.51 14.31 -4.49
C ASN A 430 20.31 15.36 -5.27
N ALA A 431 19.99 16.64 -5.10
CA ALA A 431 20.68 17.69 -5.82
C ALA A 431 22.18 17.60 -5.46
N VAL A 432 22.96 17.24 -6.46
CA VAL A 432 24.41 17.43 -6.44
C VAL A 432 24.64 18.94 -6.37
N PRO A 433 25.59 19.43 -5.56
CA PRO A 433 25.89 20.86 -5.49
C PRO A 433 26.09 21.44 -6.89
N THR A 434 25.58 22.66 -7.15
CA THR A 434 25.60 23.30 -8.49
C THR A 434 27.00 23.46 -9.05
N ASP A 435 28.00 23.48 -8.17
CA ASP A 435 29.41 23.34 -8.46
C ASP A 435 30.05 22.43 -7.38
N PRO A 436 30.28 21.13 -7.66
CA PRO A 436 30.81 20.18 -6.67
C PRO A 436 32.21 20.50 -6.18
N ASN A 437 32.99 21.25 -6.97
CA ASN A 437 34.35 21.66 -6.64
C ASN A 437 34.43 23.10 -6.15
N GLY A 438 33.31 23.83 -6.18
CA GLY A 438 33.21 25.20 -5.71
C GLY A 438 33.28 25.31 -4.20
N THR A 439 33.75 26.45 -3.70
CA THR A 439 33.90 26.72 -2.26
C THR A 439 32.70 27.47 -1.67
N ALA A 440 31.87 28.10 -2.49
CA ALA A 440 30.69 28.81 -2.03
C ALA A 440 29.63 27.85 -1.48
N VAL A 441 29.11 28.11 -0.27
CA VAL A 441 28.05 27.28 0.34
C VAL A 441 26.75 27.30 -0.46
N THR A 442 26.53 28.35 -1.25
CA THR A 442 25.36 28.50 -2.12
C THR A 442 25.24 27.39 -3.18
N ARG A 443 26.32 26.63 -3.41
CA ARG A 443 26.29 25.40 -4.22
C ARG A 443 25.25 24.40 -3.74
N TRP A 444 24.95 24.41 -2.44
CA TRP A 444 23.97 23.53 -1.82
C TRP A 444 22.53 24.04 -1.92
N ASN A 445 22.27 25.23 -2.48
CA ASN A 445 20.93 25.86 -2.43
C ASN A 445 19.81 25.02 -3.06
N PRO A 446 20.02 24.31 -4.19
CA PRO A 446 18.99 23.39 -4.68
C PRO A 446 18.67 22.25 -3.71
N LEU A 447 19.69 21.77 -2.99
CA LEU A 447 19.53 20.77 -1.94
C LEU A 447 18.80 21.35 -0.72
N VAL A 448 19.23 22.52 -0.26
CA VAL A 448 18.60 23.26 0.85
C VAL A 448 17.13 23.52 0.56
N GLN A 449 16.80 24.09 -0.60
CA GLN A 449 15.41 24.36 -1.01
C GLN A 449 14.58 23.07 -1.06
N CYS A 450 15.18 21.98 -1.54
CA CYS A 450 14.53 20.68 -1.50
C CYS A 450 14.23 20.24 -0.07
N ILE A 451 15.22 20.25 0.83
CA ILE A 451 15.07 19.81 2.21
C ILE A 451 14.05 20.67 2.96
N LEU A 452 14.08 21.98 2.75
CA LEU A 452 13.07 22.91 3.27
C LEU A 452 11.66 22.54 2.79
N ALA A 453 11.51 22.14 1.52
CA ALA A 453 10.24 21.65 0.98
C ALA A 453 9.75 20.41 1.74
N VAL A 454 10.64 19.43 1.97
CA VAL A 454 10.31 18.18 2.67
C VAL A 454 9.97 18.44 4.15
N LEU A 455 10.57 19.45 4.76
CA LEU A 455 10.32 19.88 6.14
C LEU A 455 9.15 20.87 6.29
N ALA A 456 8.37 21.10 5.23
CA ALA A 456 7.26 22.07 5.23
C ALA A 456 7.67 23.52 5.59
N GLN A 457 8.92 23.90 5.32
CA GLN A 457 9.46 25.23 5.62
C GLN A 457 9.42 26.16 4.41
N SER A 458 9.50 27.47 4.67
CA SER A 458 9.62 28.49 3.62
C SER A 458 10.87 28.26 2.77
N GLN A 459 10.74 28.38 1.46
CA GLN A 459 11.84 28.36 0.50
C GLN A 459 12.26 29.78 0.07
N GLY A 460 11.73 30.80 0.74
CA GLY A 460 12.08 32.19 0.49
C GLY A 460 13.56 32.48 0.83
N SER A 461 14.11 33.52 0.22
CA SER A 461 15.52 33.89 0.35
C SER A 461 15.99 34.00 1.80
N THR A 462 15.16 34.50 2.72
CA THR A 462 15.51 34.59 4.15
C THR A 462 15.84 33.22 4.76
N THR A 463 14.96 32.23 4.59
CA THR A 463 15.15 30.90 5.19
C THR A 463 16.28 30.13 4.51
N VAL A 464 16.46 30.30 3.20
CA VAL A 464 17.60 29.72 2.49
C VAL A 464 18.91 30.33 2.99
N ASN A 465 18.99 31.66 3.12
CA ASN A 465 20.19 32.35 3.62
C ASN A 465 20.52 31.98 5.07
N ASP A 466 19.51 31.74 5.91
CA ASP A 466 19.69 31.23 7.27
C ASP A 466 20.38 29.86 7.25
N VAL A 467 19.95 28.94 6.38
CA VAL A 467 20.59 27.61 6.23
C VAL A 467 21.98 27.73 5.64
N ASP A 468 22.19 28.58 4.63
CA ASP A 468 23.50 28.83 4.04
C ASP A 468 24.50 29.33 5.09
N THR A 469 24.03 30.20 6.00
CA THR A 469 24.82 30.69 7.13
C THR A 469 25.19 29.55 8.08
N VAL A 470 24.25 28.65 8.41
CA VAL A 470 24.56 27.48 9.24
C VAL A 470 25.61 26.60 8.57
N ILE A 471 25.44 26.24 7.30
CA ILE A 471 26.42 25.43 6.55
C ILE A 471 27.81 26.11 6.55
N GLN A 472 27.85 27.43 6.37
CA GLN A 472 29.10 28.20 6.32
C GLN A 472 29.88 28.11 7.63
N TYR A 473 29.20 28.25 8.77
CA TYR A 473 29.87 28.22 10.07
C TYR A 473 30.15 26.81 10.59
N GLU A 474 29.31 25.83 10.25
CA GLU A 474 29.43 24.47 10.76
C GLU A 474 30.47 23.64 9.98
N SER A 475 30.52 23.77 8.64
CA SER A 475 31.37 22.91 7.80
C SER A 475 32.11 23.63 6.68
N SER A 476 31.87 24.93 6.47
CA SER A 476 32.28 25.62 5.23
C SER A 476 31.78 24.92 3.95
N GLY A 477 30.68 24.15 4.06
CA GLY A 477 30.10 23.38 2.97
C GLY A 477 30.77 22.03 2.70
N ASP A 478 31.65 21.53 3.56
CA ASP A 478 32.23 20.19 3.44
C ASP A 478 31.29 19.12 4.02
N PRO A 479 30.73 18.22 3.19
CA PRO A 479 29.84 17.17 3.67
C PRO A 479 30.56 16.05 4.42
N ASN A 480 31.90 16.01 4.39
CA ASN A 480 32.72 15.03 5.10
C ASN A 480 33.41 15.62 6.33
N ALA A 481 33.03 16.83 6.75
CA ALA A 481 33.59 17.47 7.94
C ALA A 481 33.31 16.63 9.19
N ILE A 482 34.35 16.34 9.97
CA ILE A 482 34.26 15.60 11.24
C ILE A 482 34.99 16.40 12.31
N ASN A 483 34.28 16.84 13.35
CA ASN A 483 34.89 17.48 14.50
C ASN A 483 35.43 16.43 15.48
N ARG A 484 36.74 16.48 15.78
CA ARG A 484 37.45 15.50 16.63
C ARG A 484 38.08 16.10 17.89
N TRP A 485 37.64 17.27 18.30
CA TRP A 485 38.33 18.06 19.34
C TRP A 485 37.42 18.48 20.50
N ASP A 486 36.11 18.24 20.40
CA ASP A 486 35.12 18.71 21.36
C ASP A 486 34.65 17.62 22.34
N LEU A 487 33.74 17.99 23.25
CA LEU A 487 33.16 17.09 24.24
C LEU A 487 32.34 15.96 23.59
N ASN A 488 31.73 16.22 22.44
CA ASN A 488 30.95 15.22 21.69
C ASN A 488 31.87 14.13 21.14
N TRP A 489 33.03 14.49 20.61
CA TRP A 489 34.09 13.55 20.26
C TRP A 489 34.58 12.74 21.47
N GLN A 490 34.81 13.38 22.61
CA GLN A 490 35.20 12.69 23.85
C GLN A 490 34.13 11.70 24.33
N ALA A 491 32.86 11.98 24.07
CA ALA A 491 31.73 11.10 24.35
C ALA A 491 31.48 10.02 23.27
N GLY A 492 32.30 9.95 22.22
CA GLY A 492 32.19 8.95 21.16
C GLY A 492 31.15 9.26 20.07
N HIS A 493 30.63 10.49 20.03
CA HIS A 493 29.61 10.93 19.08
C HIS A 493 30.00 12.25 18.43
N PRO A 494 31.06 12.29 17.59
CA PRO A 494 31.49 13.54 16.96
C PRO A 494 30.37 14.20 16.15
N SER A 495 30.46 15.53 16.06
CA SER A 495 29.67 16.31 15.10
C SER A 495 30.23 16.12 13.70
N GLU A 496 29.35 15.80 12.74
CA GLU A 496 29.77 15.46 11.39
C GLU A 496 28.83 16.01 10.30
N GLY A 497 29.38 16.16 9.08
CA GLY A 497 28.66 16.56 7.87
C GLY A 497 28.38 18.06 7.75
N LEU A 498 27.55 18.41 6.75
CA LEU A 498 27.29 19.78 6.32
C LEU A 498 26.84 20.74 7.42
N ILE A 499 26.03 20.25 8.35
CA ILE A 499 25.53 21.04 9.48
C ILE A 499 25.91 20.42 10.83
N GLN A 500 26.98 19.60 10.88
CA GLN A 500 27.63 19.12 12.12
C GLN A 500 26.70 18.38 13.10
N VAL A 501 25.91 17.44 12.59
CA VAL A 501 24.98 16.60 13.38
C VAL A 501 25.72 15.48 14.10
N ILE A 502 25.32 15.15 15.33
CA ILE A 502 25.83 13.97 16.07
C ILE A 502 24.96 12.72 15.83
N GLN A 503 25.55 11.53 15.98
CA GLN A 503 24.85 10.26 15.70
C GLN A 503 23.50 10.09 16.44
N PRO A 504 23.37 10.36 17.76
CA PRO A 504 22.09 10.21 18.45
C PRO A 504 20.97 11.12 17.90
N THR A 505 21.33 12.35 17.49
CA THR A 505 20.39 13.28 16.86
C THR A 505 20.01 12.80 15.46
N PHE A 506 20.98 12.30 14.70
CA PHE A 506 20.69 11.69 13.41
C PHE A 506 19.73 10.51 13.56
N ASP A 507 20.01 9.57 14.46
CA ASP A 507 19.17 8.40 14.72
C ASP A 507 17.72 8.78 15.10
N THR A 508 17.54 9.91 15.78
CA THR A 508 16.21 10.40 16.21
C THR A 508 15.48 11.16 15.11
N TRP A 509 16.18 12.01 14.37
CA TRP A 509 15.58 13.03 13.50
C TRP A 509 15.77 12.79 12.01
N HIS A 510 16.50 11.74 11.61
CA HIS A 510 16.69 11.40 10.20
C HIS A 510 15.36 11.08 9.51
N SER A 511 15.30 11.38 8.21
CA SER A 511 14.19 10.91 7.40
C SER A 511 14.42 9.43 7.05
N PRO A 512 13.42 8.55 7.18
CA PRO A 512 13.49 7.20 6.60
C PRO A 512 13.46 7.23 5.05
N LEU A 513 13.21 8.40 4.43
CA LEU A 513 13.19 8.59 2.98
C LEU A 513 14.56 8.96 2.40
N LEU A 514 15.55 9.24 3.24
CA LEU A 514 16.91 9.62 2.86
C LEU A 514 17.89 8.51 3.24
N PRO A 515 19.11 8.47 2.66
CA PRO A 515 20.10 7.48 3.02
C PRO A 515 20.37 7.45 4.54
N ASN A 516 20.42 6.25 5.13
CA ASN A 516 20.84 6.06 6.52
C ASN A 516 22.37 6.16 6.63
N ASN A 517 22.90 7.34 6.30
CA ASN A 517 24.30 7.69 6.33
C ASN A 517 24.40 9.15 6.77
N LEU A 518 25.00 9.39 7.93
CA LEU A 518 25.09 10.71 8.53
C LEU A 518 25.88 11.70 7.67
N LEU A 519 26.89 11.25 6.92
CA LEU A 519 27.68 12.08 6.01
C LEU A 519 26.98 12.34 4.66
N ASN A 520 25.82 11.73 4.41
CA ASN A 520 25.05 12.07 3.22
C ASN A 520 24.50 13.51 3.35
N PRO A 521 24.81 14.43 2.41
CA PRO A 521 24.41 15.84 2.50
C PRO A 521 22.92 16.05 2.78
N ALA A 522 22.06 15.30 2.11
CA ALA A 522 20.62 15.43 2.22
C ALA A 522 20.13 14.92 3.58
N ALA A 523 20.60 13.75 4.00
CA ALA A 523 20.24 13.16 5.28
C ALA A 523 20.73 14.01 6.46
N ASN A 524 21.95 14.53 6.37
CA ASN A 524 22.55 15.43 7.36
C ASN A 524 21.73 16.72 7.50
N LEU A 525 21.46 17.39 6.37
CA LEU A 525 20.63 18.61 6.34
C LEU A 525 19.23 18.36 6.90
N TYR A 526 18.59 17.27 6.49
CA TYR A 526 17.26 16.94 7.00
C TYR A 526 17.27 16.77 8.51
N ALA A 527 18.15 15.91 9.03
CA ALA A 527 18.18 15.58 10.45
C ALA A 527 18.44 16.80 11.33
N GLY A 528 19.45 17.62 11.00
CA GLY A 528 19.78 18.79 11.79
C GLY A 528 18.73 19.91 11.70
N LEU A 529 18.15 20.15 10.52
CA LEU A 529 17.07 21.13 10.38
C LEU A 529 15.77 20.67 11.06
N ASN A 530 15.44 19.38 10.99
CA ASN A 530 14.30 18.79 11.68
C ASN A 530 14.42 18.94 13.20
N TYR A 531 15.61 18.63 13.75
CA TYR A 531 15.95 18.89 15.15
C TYR A 531 15.80 20.37 15.51
N ALA A 532 16.34 21.29 14.70
CA ALA A 532 16.29 22.72 14.96
C ALA A 532 14.86 23.27 14.99
N ILE A 533 14.00 22.84 14.06
CA ILE A 533 12.58 23.22 14.03
C ILE A 533 11.88 22.76 15.31
N HIS A 534 12.10 21.51 15.72
CA HIS A 534 11.44 20.98 16.91
C HIS A 534 11.95 21.60 18.22
N THR A 535 13.24 21.95 18.28
CA THR A 535 13.87 22.44 19.50
C THR A 535 13.73 23.96 19.67
N TYR A 536 13.83 24.72 18.56
CA TYR A 536 13.86 26.19 18.58
C TYR A 536 12.60 26.82 17.96
N GLY A 537 11.66 26.00 17.48
CA GLY A 537 10.40 26.42 16.87
C GLY A 537 10.52 26.86 15.41
N SER A 538 11.70 27.29 14.95
CA SER A 538 11.99 27.60 13.55
C SER A 538 13.48 27.59 13.25
N ILE A 539 13.85 27.43 11.98
CA ILE A 539 15.25 27.56 11.52
C ILE A 539 15.78 28.96 11.87
N HIS A 540 14.96 30.00 11.73
CA HIS A 540 15.36 31.37 12.03
C HIS A 540 15.81 31.55 13.50
N ASN A 541 15.26 30.75 14.42
CA ASN A 541 15.55 30.83 15.85
C ASN A 541 16.76 30.00 16.29
N ILE A 542 17.51 29.40 15.36
CA ILE A 542 18.75 28.72 15.69
C ILE A 542 19.68 29.69 16.46
N PRO A 543 20.24 29.30 17.62
CA PRO A 543 21.00 30.22 18.49
C PRO A 543 22.15 30.96 17.80
N GLY A 544 22.85 30.30 16.88
CA GLY A 544 23.92 30.94 16.10
C GLY A 544 23.41 32.07 15.20
N LEU A 545 22.25 31.88 14.56
CA LEU A 545 21.62 32.89 13.73
C LEU A 545 21.08 34.05 14.57
N VAL A 546 20.46 33.76 15.72
CA VAL A 546 20.00 34.78 16.66
C VAL A 546 21.18 35.64 17.15
N SER A 547 22.28 35.00 17.53
CA SER A 547 23.49 35.68 18.02
C SER A 547 24.08 36.61 16.95
N LEU A 548 24.22 36.14 15.71
CA LEU A 548 24.72 36.96 14.60
C LEU A 548 23.82 38.18 14.33
N ARG A 549 22.50 38.01 14.33
CA ARG A 549 21.55 39.13 14.13
C ARG A 549 21.60 40.15 15.26
N SER A 550 22.00 39.75 16.46
CA SER A 550 22.25 40.64 17.60
C SER A 550 23.68 41.21 17.65
N GLY A 551 24.50 40.99 16.61
CA GLY A 551 25.89 41.48 16.53
C GLY A 551 26.90 40.67 17.33
N GLY A 552 26.51 39.50 17.85
CA GLY A 552 27.38 38.57 18.57
C GLY A 552 28.06 37.55 17.65
N PRO A 553 29.03 36.77 18.16
CA PRO A 553 29.67 35.70 17.40
C PRO A 553 28.70 34.55 17.12
N TYR A 554 28.94 33.78 16.07
CA TYR A 554 28.17 32.55 15.81
C TYR A 554 28.35 31.56 16.96
N LYS A 555 27.25 30.86 17.29
CA LYS A 555 27.21 29.82 18.31
C LYS A 555 26.64 28.56 17.67
N GLY A 556 27.44 27.49 17.60
CA GLY A 556 26.97 26.21 17.08
C GLY A 556 25.71 25.76 17.78
N TYR A 557 24.75 25.21 17.03
CA TYR A 557 23.50 24.75 17.63
C TYR A 557 23.77 23.40 18.27
N ILE A 558 23.79 23.38 19.61
CA ILE A 558 24.19 22.19 20.34
C ILE A 558 23.08 21.15 20.19
N ALA A 559 23.28 20.20 19.29
CA ALA A 559 22.61 18.91 19.32
C ALA A 559 23.14 18.19 20.58
N LYS A 560 22.51 18.42 21.74
CA LYS A 560 22.89 17.76 23.00
C LYS A 560 22.22 16.39 23.08
N SER A 561 22.99 15.46 23.64
CA SER A 561 22.54 14.18 24.22
C SER A 561 21.22 14.28 24.98
#